data_AF-A0A7S2FZ77-F1
#
_entry.id   AF-A0A7S2FZ77-F1
#
_cell.length_a   1.000
_cell.length_b   1.000
_cell.length_c   1.000
_cell.angle_alpha   90.00
_cell.angle_beta   90.00
_cell.angle_gamma   90.00
#
_symmetry.space_group_name_H-M   'P 1'
#
loop_
_entity.id
_entity.type
_entity.pdbx_description
1 polymer ?
#
loop_
_entity_poly.entity_id
_entity_poly.type
_entity_poly.pdbx_seq_one_letter_code
_entity_poly.pdbx_strand_id
1 'polypeptide(L)'
;SIYLALREASPQAAALESLRGIYHGSSLLAVSHALYEGSVEALKPDSDREASYRQRNIPFLVKRLAKRLKDIHPPHEAALIARAARHLSTLSHKQDDFSVLESLLLEAANAPEDLISRTPMGQFGEEDIEAVLRGTALPPDDIFAQVAKQLFPLYVSGRDAQKALLSERNRLLAQLLDLQRTVSSESEALIPDANGCLRISAGHVEGYEAADAVVHRPITTLSGLIAKHTDSRTQLAEGGEDEFSCPERLVSICESDDASDVASTPVNCCYSTDTVGGNSGSPVLDADGNFVAINFDRNRLGLMNEFKWSREFSRSIGVDVRYILWLVGTYDGATELVDEMTTH
;
A
#
# COMPACT_ATOMS: atom_id res chain seq x y z
N SER A 1 -22.16 -18.04 -11.52
CA SER A 1 -21.26 -17.15 -12.28
C SER A 1 -19.92 -17.08 -11.56
N ILE A 2 -18.86 -16.63 -12.24
CA ILE A 2 -17.51 -16.51 -11.63
C ILE A 2 -17.55 -15.69 -10.33
N TYR A 3 -18.23 -14.55 -10.33
CA TYR A 3 -18.35 -13.69 -9.15
C TYR A 3 -19.16 -14.31 -8.00
N LEU A 4 -20.16 -15.15 -8.30
CA LEU A 4 -20.88 -15.91 -7.27
C LEU A 4 -19.94 -16.93 -6.61
N ALA A 5 -19.17 -17.68 -7.40
CA ALA A 5 -18.19 -18.64 -6.87
C ALA A 5 -17.11 -17.95 -6.01
N LEU A 6 -16.60 -16.80 -6.46
CA LEU A 6 -15.67 -15.99 -5.66
C LEU A 6 -16.30 -15.50 -4.34
N ARG A 7 -17.57 -15.07 -4.37
CA ARG A 7 -18.30 -14.62 -3.17
C ARG A 7 -18.56 -15.77 -2.19
N GLU A 8 -18.93 -16.95 -2.69
CA GLU A 8 -19.14 -18.16 -1.87
C GLU A 8 -17.84 -18.64 -1.21
N ALA A 9 -16.70 -18.51 -1.89
CA ALA A 9 -15.38 -18.86 -1.35
C ALA A 9 -14.81 -17.78 -0.39
N SER A 10 -15.33 -16.56 -0.43
CA SER A 10 -14.77 -15.40 0.29
C SER A 10 -14.62 -15.61 1.81
N PRO A 11 -15.57 -16.21 2.55
CA PRO A 11 -15.41 -16.41 3.99
C PRO A 11 -14.23 -17.33 4.32
N GLN A 12 -14.09 -18.43 3.59
CA GLN A 12 -12.99 -19.37 3.76
C GLN A 12 -11.65 -18.72 3.40
N ALA A 13 -11.59 -17.99 2.28
CA ALA A 13 -10.40 -17.27 1.86
C ALA A 13 -9.98 -16.21 2.90
N ALA A 14 -10.93 -15.47 3.48
CA ALA A 14 -10.66 -14.47 4.51
C ALA A 14 -10.13 -15.09 5.81
N ALA A 15 -10.70 -16.22 6.24
CA ALA A 15 -10.23 -16.95 7.41
C ALA A 15 -8.80 -17.49 7.20
N LEU A 16 -8.54 -18.09 6.03
CA LEU A 16 -7.22 -18.53 5.62
C LEU A 16 -6.23 -17.35 5.57
N GLU A 17 -6.55 -16.22 4.94
CA GLU A 17 -5.65 -15.05 4.91
C GLU A 17 -5.32 -14.51 6.32
N SER A 18 -6.31 -14.52 7.23
CA SER A 18 -6.07 -14.14 8.62
C SER A 18 -5.12 -15.10 9.33
N LEU A 19 -5.24 -16.41 9.08
CA LEU A 19 -4.31 -17.41 9.62
C LEU A 19 -2.93 -17.32 8.96
N ARG A 20 -2.87 -16.81 7.72
CA ARG A 20 -1.60 -16.60 7.00
C ARG A 20 -0.81 -15.44 7.56
N GLY A 21 -1.48 -14.46 8.18
CA GLY A 21 -0.84 -13.33 8.85
C GLY A 21 -0.32 -12.22 7.92
N ILE A 22 -0.58 -12.27 6.60
CA ILE A 22 0.03 -11.34 5.64
C ILE A 22 -0.46 -9.90 5.84
N TYR A 23 -1.77 -9.68 5.94
CA TYR A 23 -2.35 -8.34 6.06
C TYR A 23 -2.89 -8.10 7.46
N HIS A 24 -2.34 -7.11 8.15
CA HIS A 24 -2.68 -6.77 9.54
C HIS A 24 -2.62 -7.97 10.51
N GLY A 25 -1.85 -9.02 10.21
CA GLY A 25 -1.80 -10.27 10.97
C GLY A 25 -0.43 -10.53 11.58
N SER A 26 -0.30 -11.66 12.28
CA SER A 26 0.92 -12.04 13.01
C SER A 26 2.13 -12.16 12.08
N SER A 27 3.24 -11.58 12.51
CA SER A 27 4.53 -11.67 11.83
C SER A 27 5.05 -13.10 11.80
N LEU A 28 4.93 -13.84 12.92
CA LEU A 28 5.41 -15.21 13.07
C LEU A 28 4.63 -16.18 12.17
N LEU A 29 3.29 -16.04 12.08
CA LEU A 29 2.48 -16.81 11.14
C LEU A 29 2.90 -16.52 9.70
N ALA A 30 2.99 -15.25 9.32
CA ALA A 30 3.33 -14.86 7.95
C ALA A 30 4.70 -15.33 7.50
N VAL A 31 5.71 -15.20 8.36
CA VAL A 31 7.06 -15.64 8.05
C VAL A 31 7.11 -17.16 7.97
N SER A 32 6.50 -17.88 8.90
CA SER A 32 6.47 -19.34 8.88
C SER A 32 5.77 -19.90 7.65
N HIS A 33 4.66 -19.29 7.22
CA HIS A 33 3.99 -19.64 5.96
C HIS A 33 4.89 -19.41 4.75
N ALA A 34 5.53 -18.24 4.67
CA ALA A 34 6.41 -17.93 3.55
C ALA A 34 7.62 -18.86 3.49
N LEU A 35 8.21 -19.19 4.64
CA LEU A 35 9.33 -20.12 4.73
C LEU A 35 8.92 -21.55 4.39
N TYR A 36 7.74 -22.01 4.86
CA TYR A 36 7.26 -23.34 4.53
C TYR A 36 6.98 -23.48 3.03
N GLU A 37 6.24 -22.54 2.44
CA GLU A 37 6.01 -22.51 0.99
C GLU A 37 7.34 -22.43 0.23
N GLY A 38 8.25 -21.55 0.66
CA GLY A 38 9.59 -21.44 0.07
C GLY A 38 10.39 -22.75 0.12
N SER A 39 10.30 -23.52 1.20
CA SER A 39 10.95 -24.83 1.31
C SER A 39 10.38 -25.84 0.31
N VAL A 40 9.06 -25.79 0.04
CA VAL A 40 8.39 -26.63 -0.97
C VAL A 40 8.76 -26.19 -2.39
N GLU A 41 8.80 -24.87 -2.64
CA GLU A 41 9.20 -24.32 -3.94
C GLU A 41 10.68 -24.57 -4.24
N ALA A 42 11.56 -24.59 -3.23
CA ALA A 42 12.98 -24.85 -3.40
C ALA A 42 13.27 -26.24 -4.02
N LEU A 43 12.38 -27.22 -3.83
CA LEU A 43 12.46 -28.56 -4.41
C LEU A 43 12.14 -28.59 -5.91
N LYS A 44 11.57 -27.52 -6.46
CA LYS A 44 11.19 -27.41 -7.87
C LYS A 44 12.31 -26.74 -8.69
N PRO A 45 12.40 -27.04 -10.01
CA PRO A 45 13.16 -26.21 -10.94
C PRO A 45 12.72 -24.75 -10.88
N ASP A 46 13.64 -23.79 -11.03
CA ASP A 46 13.33 -22.36 -10.86
C ASP A 46 12.20 -21.84 -11.78
N SER A 47 12.07 -22.43 -12.99
CA SER A 47 10.99 -22.12 -13.93
C SER A 47 9.59 -22.44 -13.39
N ASP A 48 9.51 -23.47 -12.55
CA ASP A 48 8.26 -24.06 -12.07
C ASP A 48 7.88 -23.51 -10.69
N ARG A 49 8.77 -22.69 -10.11
CA ARG A 49 8.51 -22.01 -8.84
C ARG A 49 7.48 -20.90 -9.00
N GLU A 50 6.65 -20.75 -7.98
CA GLU A 50 5.81 -19.57 -7.79
C GLU A 50 6.68 -18.31 -7.85
N ALA A 51 6.16 -17.24 -8.47
CA ALA A 51 6.98 -16.08 -8.86
C ALA A 51 7.77 -15.49 -7.69
N SER A 52 7.18 -15.41 -6.49
CA SER A 52 7.81 -14.88 -5.29
C SER A 52 9.02 -15.68 -4.78
N TYR A 53 9.12 -16.97 -5.15
CA TYR A 53 10.17 -17.89 -4.68
C TYR A 53 11.19 -18.25 -5.77
N ARG A 54 11.12 -17.58 -6.93
CA ARG A 54 12.16 -17.69 -7.96
C ARG A 54 13.46 -17.08 -7.49
N GLN A 55 14.57 -17.61 -7.98
CA GLN A 55 15.93 -17.27 -7.55
C GLN A 55 16.22 -15.77 -7.58
N ARG A 56 15.70 -15.05 -8.60
CA ARG A 56 15.84 -13.59 -8.73
C ARG A 56 15.12 -12.79 -7.64
N ASN A 57 14.09 -13.37 -7.01
CA ASN A 57 13.24 -12.72 -6.03
C ASN A 57 13.61 -13.07 -4.59
N ILE A 58 14.41 -14.12 -4.36
CA ILE A 58 14.86 -14.55 -3.03
C ILE A 58 15.50 -13.42 -2.22
N PRO A 59 16.45 -12.61 -2.74
CA PRO A 59 17.08 -11.54 -1.95
C PRO A 59 16.07 -10.51 -1.41
N PHE A 60 15.03 -10.20 -2.18
CA PHE A 60 13.97 -9.29 -1.76
C PHE A 60 13.05 -9.93 -0.73
N LEU A 61 12.74 -11.21 -0.91
CA LEU A 61 11.93 -11.97 0.04
C LEU A 61 12.63 -12.07 1.40
N VAL A 62 13.93 -12.39 1.42
CA VAL A 62 14.74 -12.47 2.64
C VAL A 62 14.66 -11.17 3.44
N LYS A 63 14.98 -10.04 2.81
CA LYS A 63 14.93 -8.71 3.46
C LYS A 63 13.54 -8.38 3.99
N ARG A 64 12.49 -8.71 3.24
CA ARG A 64 11.10 -8.46 3.65
C ARG A 64 10.70 -9.28 4.88
N LEU A 65 11.07 -10.56 4.92
CA LEU A 65 10.76 -11.44 6.05
C LEU A 65 11.58 -11.07 7.29
N ALA A 66 12.88 -10.79 7.13
CA ALA A 66 13.75 -10.37 8.22
C ALA A 66 13.27 -9.05 8.86
N LYS A 67 12.90 -8.06 8.04
CA LYS A 67 12.32 -6.80 8.55
C LYS A 67 11.04 -7.05 9.34
N ARG A 68 10.16 -7.93 8.85
CA ARG A 68 8.90 -8.27 9.54
C ARG A 68 9.13 -8.91 10.91
N LEU A 69 10.18 -9.73 11.08
CA LEU A 69 10.55 -10.29 12.39
C LEU A 69 11.18 -9.25 13.32
N LYS A 70 11.98 -8.34 12.77
CA LYS A 70 12.67 -7.29 13.55
C LYS A 70 11.69 -6.33 14.25
N ASP A 71 10.57 -6.04 13.61
CA ASP A 71 9.60 -5.04 14.08
C ASP A 71 8.48 -5.65 14.96
N ILE A 72 8.69 -6.84 15.54
CA ILE A 72 7.70 -7.50 16.40
C ILE A 72 7.56 -6.77 17.75
N HIS A 73 6.33 -6.39 18.08
CA HIS A 73 5.95 -5.95 19.43
C HIS A 73 5.16 -7.10 20.13
N PRO A 74 5.74 -7.78 21.15
CA PRO A 74 5.17 -9.04 21.66
C PRO A 74 3.70 -8.98 22.11
N PRO A 75 3.25 -7.95 22.85
CA PRO A 75 1.82 -7.84 23.21
C PRO A 75 0.88 -7.72 22.00
N HIS A 76 1.34 -7.08 20.92
CA HIS A 76 0.54 -6.94 19.71
C HIS A 76 0.53 -8.27 18.92
N GLU A 77 1.70 -8.91 18.79
CA GLU A 77 1.83 -10.21 18.14
C GLU A 77 0.94 -11.26 18.83
N ALA A 78 0.93 -11.27 20.16
CA ALA A 78 0.04 -12.08 20.97
C ALA A 78 -1.44 -11.87 20.63
N ALA A 79 -1.89 -10.61 20.57
CA ALA A 79 -3.27 -10.27 20.22
C ALA A 79 -3.63 -10.69 18.78
N LEU A 80 -2.68 -10.58 17.85
CA LEU A 80 -2.86 -10.99 16.45
C LEU A 80 -2.99 -12.50 16.30
N ILE A 81 -2.17 -13.27 17.02
CA ILE A 81 -2.25 -14.73 17.04
C ILE A 81 -3.58 -15.18 17.66
N ALA A 82 -3.98 -14.60 18.81
CA ALA A 82 -5.26 -14.89 19.44
C ALA A 82 -6.46 -14.54 18.53
N ARG A 83 -6.34 -13.47 17.71
CA ARG A 83 -7.35 -13.13 16.71
C ARG A 83 -7.39 -14.15 15.57
N ALA A 84 -6.24 -14.58 15.06
CA ALA A 84 -6.15 -15.60 14.03
C ALA A 84 -6.79 -16.93 14.50
N ALA A 85 -6.54 -17.34 15.75
CA ALA A 85 -7.14 -18.52 16.36
C ALA A 85 -8.68 -18.48 16.37
N ARG A 86 -9.30 -17.31 16.61
CA ARG A 86 -10.77 -17.17 16.57
C ARG A 86 -11.34 -17.46 15.18
N HIS A 87 -10.62 -17.11 14.11
CA HIS A 87 -11.08 -17.35 12.75
C HIS A 87 -11.03 -18.83 12.35
N LEU A 88 -10.27 -19.67 13.05
CA LEU A 88 -10.25 -21.11 12.76
C LEU A 88 -11.62 -21.76 12.94
N SER A 89 -12.41 -21.31 13.92
CA SER A 89 -13.79 -21.79 14.14
C SER A 89 -14.72 -21.58 12.94
N THR A 90 -14.37 -20.68 12.01
CA THR A 90 -15.12 -20.46 10.77
C THR A 90 -14.76 -21.45 9.66
N LEU A 91 -13.61 -22.15 9.78
CA LEU A 91 -13.13 -23.16 8.85
C LEU A 91 -13.62 -24.58 9.19
N SER A 92 -13.92 -24.86 10.46
CA SER A 92 -14.22 -26.20 11.00
C SER A 92 -15.54 -26.83 10.52
N HIS A 93 -16.25 -26.23 9.57
CA HIS A 93 -17.48 -26.79 8.99
C HIS A 93 -17.27 -27.69 7.76
N LYS A 94 -16.04 -27.88 7.26
CA LYS A 94 -15.80 -28.69 6.05
C LYS A 94 -14.59 -29.62 6.17
N GLN A 95 -14.92 -30.92 6.28
CA GLN A 95 -14.19 -32.11 5.81
C GLN A 95 -12.75 -32.40 6.28
N ASP A 96 -12.00 -31.47 6.86
CA ASP A 96 -10.61 -31.70 7.27
C ASP A 96 -10.47 -31.80 8.80
N ASP A 97 -9.60 -32.71 9.26
CA ASP A 97 -9.23 -32.85 10.67
C ASP A 97 -8.28 -31.71 11.07
N PHE A 98 -8.84 -30.65 11.63
CA PHE A 98 -8.12 -29.49 12.15
C PHE A 98 -7.68 -29.64 13.61
N SER A 99 -7.84 -30.80 14.24
CA SER A 99 -7.62 -30.98 15.68
C SER A 99 -6.23 -30.51 16.14
N VAL A 100 -5.18 -30.77 15.35
CA VAL A 100 -3.82 -30.32 15.65
C VAL A 100 -3.68 -28.80 15.49
N LEU A 101 -4.29 -28.21 14.46
CA LEU A 101 -4.29 -26.77 14.27
C LEU A 101 -5.09 -26.04 15.38
N GLU A 102 -6.22 -26.62 15.78
CA GLU A 102 -7.04 -26.15 16.90
C GLU A 102 -6.25 -26.20 18.20
N SER A 103 -5.56 -27.30 18.50
CA SER A 103 -4.74 -27.40 19.71
C SER A 103 -3.59 -26.39 19.73
N LEU A 104 -2.87 -26.25 18.61
CA LEU A 104 -1.72 -25.35 18.49
C LEU A 104 -2.13 -23.88 18.62
N LEU A 105 -3.24 -23.48 17.99
CA LEU A 105 -3.74 -22.11 18.07
C LEU A 105 -4.47 -21.80 19.39
N LEU A 106 -5.05 -22.81 20.05
CA LEU A 106 -5.62 -22.66 21.39
C LEU A 106 -4.52 -22.48 22.45
N GLU A 107 -3.43 -23.24 22.36
CA GLU A 107 -2.23 -23.03 23.19
C GLU A 107 -1.69 -21.61 22.98
N ALA A 108 -1.56 -21.20 21.71
CA ALA A 108 -1.13 -19.85 21.35
C ALA A 108 -2.06 -18.75 21.85
N ALA A 109 -3.37 -18.99 21.91
CA ALA A 109 -4.34 -18.02 22.42
C ALA A 109 -4.34 -17.91 23.95
N ASN A 110 -4.01 -18.99 24.66
CA ASN A 110 -4.03 -19.03 26.13
C ASN A 110 -2.74 -18.49 26.75
N ALA A 111 -1.59 -18.67 26.11
CA ALA A 111 -0.29 -18.22 26.60
C ALA A 111 0.62 -17.69 25.45
N PRO A 112 0.20 -16.64 24.72
CA PRO A 112 0.91 -16.19 23.53
C PRO A 112 2.33 -15.69 23.82
N GLU A 113 2.57 -15.06 24.98
CA GLU A 113 3.90 -14.53 25.33
C GLU A 113 4.92 -15.66 25.57
N ASP A 114 4.52 -16.75 26.24
CA ASP A 114 5.36 -17.94 26.42
C ASP A 114 5.72 -18.54 25.06
N LEU A 115 4.72 -18.68 24.18
CA LEU A 115 4.91 -19.22 22.84
C LEU A 115 5.88 -18.38 22.01
N ILE A 116 5.70 -17.05 22.00
CA ILE A 116 6.58 -16.11 21.29
C ILE A 116 8.01 -16.22 21.82
N SER A 117 8.20 -16.41 23.13
CA SER A 117 9.53 -16.52 23.74
C SER A 117 10.25 -17.84 23.40
N ARG A 118 9.49 -18.91 23.11
CA ARG A 118 10.01 -20.26 22.87
C ARG A 118 10.26 -20.59 21.41
N THR A 119 9.64 -19.85 20.47
CA THR A 119 9.79 -20.14 19.05
C THR A 119 11.19 -19.75 18.52
N PRO A 120 11.91 -20.64 17.83
CA PRO A 120 13.11 -20.26 17.10
C PRO A 120 12.82 -19.30 15.93
N MET A 121 11.59 -19.27 15.38
CA MET A 121 11.24 -18.40 14.25
C MET A 121 11.45 -16.92 14.56
N GLY A 122 11.22 -16.51 15.82
CA GLY A 122 11.43 -15.11 16.25
C GLY A 122 12.90 -14.67 16.23
N GLN A 123 13.84 -15.61 16.13
CA GLN A 123 15.28 -15.35 16.15
C GLN A 123 15.94 -15.43 14.77
N PHE A 124 15.18 -15.80 13.73
CA PHE A 124 15.72 -15.99 12.40
C PHE A 124 16.28 -14.68 11.82
N GLY A 125 17.56 -14.71 11.44
CA GLY A 125 18.21 -13.65 10.68
C GLY A 125 18.03 -13.82 9.17
N GLU A 126 18.63 -12.92 8.39
CA GLU A 126 18.63 -13.02 6.93
C GLU A 126 19.26 -14.35 6.44
N GLU A 127 20.32 -14.82 7.10
CA GLU A 127 21.02 -16.06 6.75
C GLU A 127 20.14 -17.31 6.98
N ASP A 128 19.45 -17.39 8.11
CA ASP A 128 18.54 -18.51 8.43
C ASP A 128 17.38 -18.57 7.44
N ILE A 129 16.78 -17.41 7.15
CA ILE A 129 15.69 -17.25 6.18
C ILE A 129 16.15 -17.67 4.79
N GLU A 130 17.31 -17.19 4.35
CA GLU A 130 17.86 -17.55 3.03
C GLU A 130 18.17 -19.05 2.94
N ALA A 131 18.73 -19.65 3.99
CA ALA A 131 19.01 -21.08 4.02
C ALA A 131 17.73 -21.91 3.83
N VAL A 132 16.65 -21.55 4.52
CA VAL A 132 15.35 -22.25 4.39
C VAL A 132 14.75 -22.06 3.00
N LEU A 133 14.78 -20.84 2.46
CA LEU A 133 14.32 -20.56 1.09
C LEU A 133 15.16 -21.26 0.00
N ARG A 134 16.34 -21.76 0.36
CA ARG A 134 17.23 -22.55 -0.50
C ARG A 134 17.16 -24.06 -0.24
N GLY A 135 16.27 -24.52 0.66
CA GLY A 135 15.97 -25.93 0.87
C GLY A 135 16.36 -26.49 2.24
N THR A 136 16.88 -25.68 3.16
CA THR A 136 17.02 -26.09 4.56
C THR A 136 15.64 -26.31 5.16
N ALA A 137 15.47 -27.41 5.90
CA ALA A 137 14.20 -27.71 6.55
C ALA A 137 13.92 -26.72 7.69
N LEU A 138 12.65 -26.34 7.84
CA LEU A 138 12.19 -25.64 9.04
C LEU A 138 12.29 -26.54 10.29
N PRO A 139 12.47 -25.96 11.48
CA PRO A 139 12.41 -26.70 12.74
C PRO A 139 11.08 -27.47 12.85
N PRO A 140 11.09 -28.81 12.89
CA PRO A 140 9.87 -29.62 12.81
C PRO A 140 8.98 -29.48 14.05
N ASP A 141 9.58 -29.19 15.20
CA ASP A 141 8.90 -29.04 16.48
C ASP A 141 8.42 -27.60 16.74
N ASP A 142 8.71 -26.66 15.83
CA ASP A 142 8.20 -25.29 15.95
C ASP A 142 6.71 -25.21 15.62
N ILE A 143 5.95 -24.60 16.53
CA ILE A 143 4.49 -24.51 16.45
C ILE A 143 4.05 -23.74 15.20
N PHE A 144 4.71 -22.63 14.85
CA PHE A 144 4.34 -21.84 13.68
C PHE A 144 4.70 -22.54 12.37
N ALA A 145 5.81 -23.30 12.34
CA ALA A 145 6.15 -24.17 11.21
C ALA A 145 5.13 -25.30 11.01
N GLN A 146 4.63 -25.90 12.09
CA GLN A 146 3.58 -26.93 12.03
C GLN A 146 2.23 -26.35 11.55
N VAL A 147 1.84 -25.19 12.05
CA VAL A 147 0.67 -24.43 11.56
C VAL A 147 0.81 -24.15 10.07
N ALA A 148 1.98 -23.68 9.64
CA ALA A 148 2.27 -23.39 8.24
C ALA A 148 2.11 -24.62 7.34
N LYS A 149 2.65 -25.75 7.78
CA LYS A 149 2.56 -27.03 7.09
C LYS A 149 1.13 -27.52 6.94
N GLN A 150 0.31 -27.45 8.00
CA GLN A 150 -1.06 -27.95 7.98
C GLN A 150 -1.99 -27.14 7.09
N LEU A 151 -1.83 -25.82 7.07
CA LEU A 151 -2.68 -24.94 6.26
C LEU A 151 -2.23 -24.88 4.79
N PHE A 152 -0.99 -25.24 4.48
CA PHE A 152 -0.44 -25.12 3.12
C PHE A 152 -1.30 -25.77 2.03
N PRO A 153 -1.80 -27.02 2.17
CA PRO A 153 -2.67 -27.63 1.16
C PRO A 153 -3.95 -26.84 0.89
N LEU A 154 -4.53 -26.22 1.92
CA LEU A 154 -5.74 -25.40 1.81
C LEU A 154 -5.46 -24.09 1.08
N TYR A 155 -4.32 -23.45 1.37
CA TYR A 155 -3.89 -22.27 0.64
C TYR A 155 -3.64 -22.58 -0.83
N VAL A 156 -2.95 -23.68 -1.14
CA VAL A 156 -2.69 -24.07 -2.54
C VAL A 156 -4.00 -24.36 -3.27
N SER A 157 -4.90 -25.14 -2.68
CA SER A 157 -6.20 -25.45 -3.27
C SER A 157 -7.04 -24.19 -3.52
N GLY A 158 -7.15 -23.30 -2.52
CA GLY A 158 -7.88 -22.04 -2.65
C GLY A 158 -7.28 -21.09 -3.69
N ARG A 159 -5.95 -20.95 -3.68
CA ARG A 159 -5.19 -20.16 -4.66
C ARG A 159 -5.42 -20.68 -6.08
N ASP A 160 -5.33 -21.99 -6.29
CA ASP A 160 -5.42 -22.58 -7.62
C ASP A 160 -6.85 -22.51 -8.16
N ALA A 161 -7.86 -22.72 -7.31
CA ALA A 161 -9.26 -22.48 -7.65
C ALA A 161 -9.52 -21.01 -8.03
N GLN A 162 -8.97 -20.07 -7.26
CA GLN A 162 -9.06 -18.64 -7.58
C GLN A 162 -8.33 -18.29 -8.89
N LYS A 163 -7.13 -18.82 -9.11
CA LYS A 163 -6.36 -18.63 -10.37
C LYS A 163 -7.18 -19.13 -11.58
N ALA A 164 -7.84 -20.29 -11.48
CA ALA A 164 -8.69 -20.81 -12.55
C ALA A 164 -9.88 -19.88 -12.86
N LEU A 165 -10.60 -19.43 -11.83
CA LEU A 165 -11.72 -18.49 -11.97
C LEU A 165 -11.28 -17.15 -12.58
N LEU A 166 -10.13 -16.61 -12.14
CA LEU A 166 -9.59 -15.36 -12.68
C LEU A 166 -9.11 -15.50 -14.13
N SER A 167 -8.57 -16.66 -14.51
CA SER A 167 -8.21 -16.96 -15.90
C SER A 167 -9.43 -16.96 -16.81
N GLU A 168 -10.50 -17.66 -16.40
CA GLU A 168 -11.77 -17.66 -17.14
C GLU A 168 -12.36 -16.25 -17.25
N ARG A 169 -12.36 -15.50 -16.15
CA ARG A 169 -12.81 -14.10 -16.13
C ARG A 169 -12.04 -13.25 -17.12
N ASN A 170 -10.71 -13.35 -17.14
CA ASN A 170 -9.88 -12.53 -18.04
C ASN A 170 -10.19 -12.81 -19.51
N ARG A 171 -10.46 -14.07 -19.88
CA ARG A 171 -10.91 -14.43 -21.22
C ARG A 171 -12.25 -13.78 -21.58
N LEU A 172 -13.22 -13.80 -20.66
CA LEU A 172 -14.53 -13.17 -20.87
C LEU A 172 -14.42 -11.64 -20.92
N LEU A 173 -13.57 -11.04 -20.10
CA LEU A 173 -13.34 -9.60 -20.08
C LEU A 173 -12.72 -9.13 -21.39
N ALA A 174 -11.77 -9.88 -21.96
CA ALA A 174 -11.22 -9.59 -23.28
C ALA A 174 -12.31 -9.57 -24.37
N GLN A 175 -13.21 -10.56 -24.36
CA GLN A 175 -14.34 -10.60 -25.29
C GLN A 175 -15.31 -9.43 -25.09
N LEU A 176 -15.57 -9.04 -23.84
CA LEU A 176 -16.41 -7.88 -23.53
C LEU A 176 -15.77 -6.59 -24.04
N LEU A 177 -14.45 -6.41 -23.85
CA LEU A 177 -13.72 -5.25 -24.35
C LEU A 177 -13.76 -5.16 -25.87
N ASP A 178 -13.60 -6.29 -26.58
CA ASP A 178 -13.73 -6.33 -28.04
C ASP A 178 -15.14 -5.92 -28.50
N LEU A 179 -16.19 -6.38 -27.82
CA LEU A 179 -17.56 -5.97 -28.10
C LEU A 179 -17.78 -4.47 -27.82
N GLN A 180 -17.30 -3.96 -26.68
CA GLN A 180 -17.38 -2.53 -26.37
C GLN A 180 -16.70 -1.69 -27.45
N ARG A 181 -15.52 -2.10 -27.93
CA ARG A 181 -14.83 -1.42 -29.04
C ARG A 181 -15.65 -1.38 -30.33
N THR A 182 -16.46 -2.40 -30.61
CA THR A 182 -17.32 -2.41 -31.82
C THR A 182 -18.55 -1.50 -31.71
N VAL A 183 -19.00 -1.21 -30.49
CA VAL A 183 -20.23 -0.44 -30.22
C VAL A 183 -19.94 1.01 -29.82
N SER A 184 -18.75 1.29 -29.27
CA SER A 184 -18.31 2.65 -28.94
C SER A 184 -18.20 3.50 -30.19
N SER A 185 -18.71 4.74 -30.12
CA SER A 185 -18.51 5.74 -31.16
C SER A 185 -17.05 6.21 -31.18
N GLU A 186 -16.58 6.75 -32.31
CA GLU A 186 -15.22 7.30 -32.43
C GLU A 186 -14.90 8.39 -31.38
N SER A 187 -15.93 9.01 -30.77
CA SER A 187 -15.79 10.02 -29.73
C SER A 187 -15.55 9.48 -28.32
N GLU A 188 -15.78 8.18 -28.07
CA GLU A 188 -15.48 7.52 -26.79
C GLU A 188 -14.20 6.71 -26.92
N ALA A 189 -13.05 7.36 -26.74
CA ALA A 189 -11.77 6.67 -26.70
C ALA A 189 -11.75 5.67 -25.54
N LEU A 190 -11.72 4.37 -25.87
CA LEU A 190 -11.48 3.31 -24.89
C LEU A 190 -10.00 3.31 -24.51
N ILE A 191 -9.69 3.93 -23.37
CA ILE A 191 -8.35 3.98 -22.79
C ILE A 191 -8.14 2.68 -21.99
N PRO A 192 -7.03 1.93 -22.21
CA PRO A 192 -6.75 0.72 -21.43
C PRO A 192 -6.59 1.03 -19.94
N ASP A 193 -6.98 0.10 -19.07
CA ASP A 193 -6.76 0.21 -17.62
C ASP A 193 -5.27 0.41 -17.28
N ALA A 194 -4.99 1.09 -16.16
CA ALA A 194 -3.63 1.25 -15.65
C ALA A 194 -3.03 -0.11 -15.26
N ASN A 195 -1.78 -0.35 -15.67
CA ASN A 195 -1.12 -1.66 -15.52
C ASN A 195 0.38 -1.56 -15.18
N GLY A 196 0.82 -0.42 -14.64
CA GLY A 196 2.23 -0.14 -14.33
C GLY A 196 3.08 0.29 -15.53
N CYS A 197 2.49 0.47 -16.71
CA CYS A 197 3.15 1.10 -17.85
C CYS A 197 2.97 2.62 -17.83
N LEU A 198 3.88 3.34 -18.52
CA LEU A 198 3.80 4.78 -18.72
C LEU A 198 2.48 5.17 -19.40
N ARG A 199 1.84 6.24 -18.89
CA ARG A 199 0.63 6.86 -19.45
C ARG A 199 0.77 8.38 -19.38
N ILE A 200 -0.02 9.06 -20.20
CA ILE A 200 -0.15 10.52 -20.21
C ILE A 200 -1.61 10.85 -19.98
N SER A 201 -1.86 11.79 -19.05
CA SER A 201 -3.16 12.39 -18.82
C SER A 201 -3.02 13.90 -18.92
N ALA A 202 -3.99 14.56 -19.52
CA ALA A 202 -3.99 16.01 -19.71
C ALA A 202 -5.27 16.60 -19.10
N GLY A 203 -5.13 17.76 -18.50
CA GLY A 203 -6.21 18.46 -17.82
C GLY A 203 -5.86 19.92 -17.59
N HIS A 204 -6.64 20.60 -16.76
CA HIS A 204 -6.44 22.01 -16.42
C HIS A 204 -6.25 22.16 -14.92
N VAL A 205 -5.51 23.19 -14.50
CA VAL A 205 -5.48 23.63 -13.11
C VAL A 205 -6.84 24.22 -12.77
N GLU A 206 -7.65 23.49 -12.00
CA GLU A 206 -9.02 23.88 -11.71
C GLU A 206 -9.50 23.35 -10.35
N GLY A 207 -10.32 24.17 -9.69
CA GLY A 207 -10.97 23.83 -8.43
C GLY A 207 -12.09 22.82 -8.60
N TYR A 208 -12.83 22.55 -7.53
CA TYR A 208 -14.04 21.72 -7.57
C TYR A 208 -15.04 22.14 -6.49
N GLU A 209 -16.30 21.78 -6.70
CA GLU A 209 -17.36 21.96 -5.70
C GLU A 209 -17.35 20.74 -4.76
N ALA A 210 -17.11 20.97 -3.47
CA ALA A 210 -17.09 19.90 -2.47
C ALA A 210 -18.47 19.60 -1.89
N ALA A 211 -19.33 20.62 -1.84
CA ALA A 211 -20.71 20.56 -1.37
C ALA A 211 -21.46 21.80 -1.87
N ASP A 212 -22.78 21.85 -1.64
CA ASP A 212 -23.59 23.04 -1.91
C ASP A 212 -22.96 24.29 -1.28
N ALA A 213 -22.73 25.32 -2.10
CA ALA A 213 -22.04 26.56 -1.76
C ALA A 213 -20.59 26.43 -1.20
N VAL A 214 -19.94 25.26 -1.31
CA VAL A 214 -18.55 25.05 -0.87
C VAL A 214 -17.64 24.75 -2.06
N VAL A 215 -16.79 25.71 -2.40
CA VAL A 215 -15.84 25.62 -3.52
C VAL A 215 -14.40 25.55 -3.02
N HIS A 216 -13.67 24.51 -3.42
CA HIS A 216 -12.23 24.46 -3.28
C HIS A 216 -11.55 25.10 -4.48
N ARG A 217 -10.76 26.13 -4.23
CA ARG A 217 -9.92 26.79 -5.25
C ARG A 217 -8.73 25.89 -5.62
N PRO A 218 -8.18 26.03 -6.83
CA PRO A 218 -7.13 25.14 -7.31
C PRO A 218 -5.81 25.29 -6.58
N ILE A 219 -5.50 26.46 -5.99
CA ILE A 219 -4.18 26.75 -5.42
C ILE A 219 -4.29 27.01 -3.92
N THR A 220 -3.41 26.38 -3.14
CA THR A 220 -3.14 26.72 -1.73
C THR A 220 -1.86 27.55 -1.62
N THR A 221 -1.66 28.23 -0.50
CA THR A 221 -0.49 29.10 -0.28
C THR A 221 0.16 28.83 1.07
N LEU A 222 1.37 29.37 1.26
CA LEU A 222 2.08 29.33 2.54
C LEU A 222 1.27 29.95 3.67
N SER A 223 0.53 31.03 3.40
CA SER A 223 -0.41 31.62 4.37
C SER A 223 -1.43 30.60 4.89
N GLY A 224 -2.01 29.78 4.01
CA GLY A 224 -2.95 28.73 4.41
C GLY A 224 -2.30 27.60 5.20
N LEU A 225 -1.00 27.35 5.00
CA LEU A 225 -0.23 26.40 5.80
C LEU A 225 -0.01 26.94 7.22
N ILE A 226 0.43 28.20 7.36
CA ILE A 226 0.61 28.85 8.67
C ILE A 226 -0.71 28.97 9.43
N ALA A 227 -1.81 29.32 8.75
CA ALA A 227 -3.13 29.40 9.38
C ALA A 227 -3.52 28.07 10.07
N LYS A 228 -3.26 26.92 9.43
CA LYS A 228 -3.52 25.60 10.02
C LYS A 228 -2.66 25.33 11.24
N HIS A 229 -1.39 25.73 11.20
CA HIS A 229 -0.50 25.63 12.35
C HIS A 229 -1.02 26.46 13.52
N THR A 230 -1.37 27.72 13.29
CA THR A 230 -1.91 28.61 14.32
C THR A 230 -3.20 28.05 14.90
N ASP A 231 -4.12 27.57 14.05
CA ASP A 231 -5.39 26.98 14.48
C ASP A 231 -5.18 25.72 15.32
N SER A 232 -4.26 24.82 14.94
CA SER A 232 -4.01 23.59 15.68
C SER A 232 -3.44 23.85 17.08
N ARG A 233 -2.57 24.86 17.21
CA ARG A 233 -1.99 25.30 18.47
C ARG A 233 -3.03 25.79 19.48
N THR A 234 -4.20 26.27 19.03
CA THR A 234 -5.29 26.65 19.95
C THR A 234 -5.96 25.46 20.64
N GLN A 235 -5.80 24.25 20.10
CA GLN A 235 -6.46 23.04 20.58
C GLN A 235 -5.51 22.15 21.40
N LEU A 236 -4.21 22.46 21.40
CA LEU A 236 -3.18 21.69 22.09
C LEU A 236 -2.89 22.28 23.48
N ALA A 237 -2.46 21.41 24.40
CA ALA A 237 -1.84 21.87 25.64
C ALA A 237 -0.53 22.63 25.33
N GLU A 238 -0.10 23.53 26.22
CA GLU A 238 1.15 24.28 26.04
C GLU A 238 2.33 23.34 25.75
N GLY A 239 3.02 23.59 24.63
CA GLY A 239 4.15 22.77 24.19
C GLY A 239 3.78 21.47 23.46
N GLY A 240 2.49 21.20 23.22
CA GLY A 240 2.05 20.05 22.43
C GLY A 240 2.34 20.21 20.94
N GLU A 241 2.73 19.11 20.28
CA GLU A 241 2.92 19.01 18.84
C GLU A 241 1.90 18.03 18.24
N ASP A 242 1.52 18.28 17.00
CA ASP A 242 0.60 17.48 16.21
C ASP A 242 0.97 17.49 14.71
N GLU A 243 0.13 16.89 13.87
CA GLU A 243 0.36 16.82 12.42
C GLU A 243 0.35 18.18 11.68
N PHE A 244 -0.12 19.25 12.33
CA PHE A 244 -0.15 20.61 11.78
C PHE A 244 0.96 21.51 12.36
N SER A 245 1.79 20.97 13.24
CA SER A 245 2.89 21.70 13.86
C SER A 245 3.99 22.01 12.83
N CYS A 246 4.25 23.29 12.61
CA CYS A 246 5.27 23.78 11.68
C CYS A 246 6.56 24.13 12.43
N PRO A 247 7.75 23.97 11.80
CA PRO A 247 9.01 24.43 12.40
C PRO A 247 8.97 25.93 12.71
N GLU A 248 9.48 26.34 13.87
CA GLU A 248 9.47 27.76 14.29
C GLU A 248 10.10 28.71 13.27
N ARG A 249 11.18 28.26 12.61
CA ARG A 249 11.84 29.02 11.54
C ARG A 249 10.92 29.26 10.34
N LEU A 250 10.04 28.32 10.01
CA LEU A 250 9.09 28.50 8.91
C LEU A 250 8.06 29.57 9.27
N VAL A 251 7.57 29.53 10.51
CA VAL A 251 6.63 30.52 11.04
C VAL A 251 7.27 31.92 11.01
N SER A 252 8.49 32.05 11.53
CA SER A 252 9.16 33.36 11.60
C SER A 252 9.46 33.98 10.23
N ILE A 253 9.83 33.17 9.23
CA ILE A 253 10.02 33.65 7.86
C ILE A 253 8.70 34.17 7.28
N CYS A 254 7.61 33.43 7.49
CA CYS A 254 6.27 33.79 7.01
C CYS A 254 5.62 34.98 7.76
N GLU A 255 6.15 35.38 8.92
CA GLU A 255 5.67 36.51 9.73
C GLU A 255 6.56 37.77 9.65
N SER A 256 7.67 37.70 8.91
CA SER A 256 8.63 38.82 8.76
C SER A 256 8.09 39.99 7.92
N ASP A 257 8.75 41.15 7.94
CA ASP A 257 8.27 42.35 7.21
C ASP A 257 8.22 42.15 5.66
N ASP A 258 8.98 41.20 5.10
CA ASP A 258 8.95 40.78 3.69
C ASP A 258 7.91 39.66 3.43
N ALA A 259 7.00 39.40 4.38
CA ALA A 259 6.10 38.25 4.37
C ALA A 259 5.06 38.24 3.25
N SER A 260 4.72 39.38 2.62
CA SER A 260 3.60 39.40 1.66
C SER A 260 3.85 38.48 0.46
N ASP A 261 5.08 38.47 -0.05
CA ASP A 261 5.45 37.67 -1.21
C ASP A 261 5.61 36.20 -0.81
N VAL A 262 6.26 35.96 0.33
CA VAL A 262 6.43 34.61 0.89
C VAL A 262 5.07 33.97 1.19
N ALA A 263 4.17 34.67 1.88
CA ALA A 263 2.86 34.17 2.25
C ALA A 263 1.97 33.83 1.04
N SER A 264 2.19 34.50 -0.10
CA SER A 264 1.49 34.25 -1.36
C SER A 264 2.05 33.07 -2.16
N THR A 265 3.22 32.53 -1.78
CA THR A 265 3.86 31.41 -2.45
C THR A 265 2.89 30.23 -2.57
N PRO A 266 2.56 29.80 -3.80
CA PRO A 266 1.69 28.64 -4.05
C PRO A 266 2.33 27.37 -3.51
N VAL A 267 1.61 26.60 -2.69
CA VAL A 267 2.12 25.37 -2.07
C VAL A 267 1.68 24.15 -2.86
N ASN A 268 0.37 23.91 -2.95
CA ASN A 268 -0.19 22.81 -3.72
C ASN A 268 -1.17 23.33 -4.76
N CYS A 269 -1.30 22.58 -5.85
CA CYS A 269 -2.28 22.80 -6.90
C CYS A 269 -3.17 21.56 -7.10
N CYS A 270 -4.41 21.81 -7.50
CA CYS A 270 -5.36 20.79 -7.95
C CYS A 270 -5.61 20.95 -9.45
N TYR A 271 -5.68 19.83 -10.16
CA TYR A 271 -5.88 19.79 -11.61
C TYR A 271 -6.68 18.55 -12.04
N SER A 272 -7.32 18.62 -13.20
CA SER A 272 -8.28 17.63 -13.70
C SER A 272 -7.64 16.52 -14.54
N THR A 273 -6.45 16.07 -14.18
CA THR A 273 -5.89 14.84 -14.74
C THR A 273 -6.50 13.60 -14.09
N ASP A 274 -6.32 12.46 -14.74
CA ASP A 274 -6.74 11.16 -14.23
C ASP A 274 -5.54 10.43 -13.61
N THR A 275 -5.42 10.53 -12.29
CA THR A 275 -4.37 9.83 -11.54
C THR A 275 -4.96 8.77 -10.58
N VAL A 276 -4.27 7.63 -10.54
CA VAL A 276 -4.51 6.53 -9.60
C VAL A 276 -3.23 6.15 -8.86
N GLY A 277 -3.30 5.15 -7.97
CA GLY A 277 -2.13 4.62 -7.28
C GLY A 277 -1.02 4.22 -8.26
N GLY A 278 0.20 4.68 -7.99
CA GLY A 278 1.36 4.52 -8.88
C GLY A 278 1.82 5.81 -9.57
N ASN A 279 0.98 6.86 -9.61
CA ASN A 279 1.36 8.18 -10.17
C ASN A 279 2.02 9.13 -9.14
N SER A 280 2.18 8.73 -7.88
CA SER A 280 2.92 9.54 -6.89
C SER A 280 4.36 9.76 -7.37
N GLY A 281 4.81 11.02 -7.36
CA GLY A 281 6.10 11.43 -7.90
C GLY A 281 6.09 11.79 -9.40
N SER A 282 4.95 11.71 -10.09
CA SER A 282 4.89 12.04 -11.53
C SER A 282 5.11 13.53 -11.76
N PRO A 283 5.90 13.92 -12.78
CA PRO A 283 6.04 15.31 -13.16
C PRO A 283 4.76 15.82 -13.82
N VAL A 284 4.33 17.02 -13.41
CA VAL A 284 3.27 17.77 -14.07
C VAL A 284 3.93 18.80 -14.98
N LEU A 285 3.54 18.80 -16.25
CA LEU A 285 4.07 19.69 -17.26
C LEU A 285 3.01 20.70 -17.68
N ASP A 286 3.43 21.93 -17.98
CA ASP A 286 2.58 22.93 -18.63
C ASP A 286 2.45 22.67 -20.15
N ALA A 287 1.78 23.58 -20.85
CA ALA A 287 1.53 23.47 -22.29
C ALA A 287 2.81 23.54 -23.14
N ASP A 288 3.90 24.10 -22.61
CA ASP A 288 5.20 24.23 -23.27
C ASP A 288 6.15 23.08 -22.87
N GLY A 289 5.71 22.18 -21.97
CA GLY A 289 6.50 21.06 -21.48
C GLY A 289 7.40 21.40 -20.30
N ASN A 290 7.24 22.57 -19.67
CA ASN A 290 8.00 22.93 -18.47
C ASN A 290 7.44 22.23 -17.25
N PHE A 291 8.32 21.84 -16.33
CA PHE A 291 7.95 21.21 -15.07
C PHE A 291 7.37 22.22 -14.08
N VAL A 292 6.10 22.00 -13.68
CA VAL A 292 5.35 22.96 -12.85
C VAL A 292 4.88 22.40 -11.51
N ALA A 293 4.79 21.08 -11.36
CA ALA A 293 4.43 20.44 -10.10
C ALA A 293 4.86 18.96 -10.03
N ILE A 294 4.84 18.39 -8.82
CA ILE A 294 4.98 16.95 -8.57
C ILE A 294 3.63 16.41 -8.08
N ASN A 295 3.00 15.50 -8.81
CA ASN A 295 1.80 14.81 -8.34
C ASN A 295 2.14 13.97 -7.10
N PHE A 296 1.40 14.14 -6.01
CA PHE A 296 1.59 13.32 -4.81
C PHE A 296 0.31 12.61 -4.35
N ASP A 297 -0.86 13.17 -4.63
CA ASP A 297 -2.13 12.62 -4.17
C ASP A 297 -3.30 13.00 -5.10
N ARG A 298 -4.52 12.65 -4.69
CA ARG A 298 -5.80 13.00 -5.31
C ARG A 298 -6.79 13.41 -4.22
N ASN A 299 -7.80 14.19 -4.57
CA ASN A 299 -8.81 14.56 -3.59
C ASN A 299 -9.66 13.34 -3.14
N ARG A 300 -10.36 13.47 -2.01
CA ARG A 300 -11.15 12.38 -1.41
C ARG A 300 -12.16 11.76 -2.39
N LEU A 301 -12.81 12.59 -3.20
CA LEU A 301 -13.79 12.11 -4.19
C LEU A 301 -13.11 11.40 -5.38
N GLY A 302 -11.84 11.69 -5.64
CA GLY A 302 -11.00 11.02 -6.62
C GLY A 302 -10.62 9.58 -6.28
N LEU A 303 -10.95 9.07 -5.09
CA LEU A 303 -10.83 7.63 -4.78
C LEU A 303 -11.64 6.76 -5.75
N MET A 304 -12.72 7.31 -6.32
CA MET A 304 -13.56 6.61 -7.30
C MET A 304 -12.93 6.51 -8.70
N ASN A 305 -11.83 7.22 -8.97
CA ASN A 305 -11.18 7.24 -10.30
C ASN A 305 -10.74 5.85 -10.77
N GLU A 306 -10.47 4.93 -9.84
CA GLU A 306 -10.13 3.53 -10.16
C GLU A 306 -11.28 2.77 -10.83
N PHE A 307 -12.52 3.27 -10.70
CA PHE A 307 -13.71 2.71 -11.33
C PHE A 307 -14.28 3.64 -12.41
N LYS A 308 -14.33 4.94 -12.11
CA LYS A 308 -14.86 5.96 -13.01
C LYS A 308 -14.34 7.35 -12.63
N TRP A 309 -13.66 8.00 -13.57
CA TRP A 309 -13.28 9.41 -13.45
C TRP A 309 -14.49 10.33 -13.69
N SER A 310 -14.56 11.45 -12.96
CA SER A 310 -15.62 12.45 -13.09
C SER A 310 -15.05 13.86 -13.19
N ARG A 311 -15.46 14.61 -14.22
CA ARG A 311 -15.05 16.00 -14.39
C ARG A 311 -15.51 16.90 -13.23
N GLU A 312 -16.65 16.58 -12.65
CA GLU A 312 -17.28 17.37 -11.60
C GLU A 312 -16.41 17.44 -10.34
N PHE A 313 -15.80 16.33 -9.95
CA PHE A 313 -15.14 16.23 -8.65
C PHE A 313 -13.73 15.64 -8.66
N SER A 314 -13.30 14.91 -9.69
CA SER A 314 -12.00 14.24 -9.68
C SER A 314 -10.86 15.26 -9.84
N ARG A 315 -9.99 15.37 -8.84
CA ARG A 315 -8.80 16.23 -8.91
C ARG A 315 -7.56 15.47 -8.44
N SER A 316 -6.52 15.54 -9.24
CA SER A 316 -5.15 15.22 -8.83
C SER A 316 -4.58 16.40 -8.03
N ILE A 317 -3.66 16.12 -7.13
CA ILE A 317 -3.02 17.11 -6.25
C ILE A 317 -1.52 17.02 -6.43
N GLY A 318 -0.90 18.15 -6.77
CA GLY A 318 0.54 18.27 -6.91
C GLY A 318 1.13 19.38 -6.05
N VAL A 319 2.39 19.21 -5.64
CA VAL A 319 3.17 20.26 -4.99
C VAL A 319 3.70 21.18 -6.08
N ASP A 320 3.45 22.48 -5.95
CA ASP A 320 3.86 23.49 -6.91
C ASP A 320 5.39 23.67 -6.92
N VAL A 321 5.99 23.73 -8.10
CA VAL A 321 7.45 23.85 -8.24
C VAL A 321 8.00 25.10 -7.57
N ARG A 322 7.22 26.19 -7.49
CA ARG A 322 7.64 27.43 -6.83
C ARG A 322 7.83 27.23 -5.34
N TYR A 323 6.99 26.42 -4.69
CA TYR A 323 7.19 26.06 -3.29
C TYR A 323 8.41 25.17 -3.09
N ILE A 324 8.65 24.23 -4.01
CA ILE A 324 9.85 23.38 -3.97
C ILE A 324 11.11 24.25 -4.07
N LEU A 325 11.17 25.16 -5.04
CA LEU A 325 12.31 26.08 -5.22
C LEU A 325 12.46 27.04 -4.03
N TRP A 326 11.36 27.52 -3.47
CA TRP A 326 11.39 28.35 -2.27
C TRP A 326 11.92 27.58 -1.06
N LEU A 327 11.51 26.32 -0.86
CA LEU A 327 12.04 25.48 0.20
C LEU A 327 13.54 25.25 0.02
N VAL A 328 13.97 24.79 -1.16
CA VAL A 328 15.37 24.45 -1.42
C VAL A 328 16.27 25.69 -1.34
N GLY A 329 15.90 26.76 -2.03
CA GLY A 329 16.73 27.97 -2.15
C GLY A 329 16.63 28.90 -0.94
N THR A 330 15.41 29.23 -0.50
CA THR A 330 15.18 30.25 0.54
C THR A 330 15.17 29.63 1.94
N TYR A 331 14.48 28.51 2.13
CA TYR A 331 14.37 27.89 3.46
C TYR A 331 15.63 27.08 3.81
N ASP A 332 16.12 26.20 2.94
CA ASP A 332 17.29 25.37 3.22
C ASP A 332 18.63 26.03 2.84
N GLY A 333 18.59 27.06 1.98
CA GLY A 333 19.78 27.81 1.57
C GLY A 333 20.63 27.11 0.51
N ALA A 334 20.11 26.05 -0.14
CA ALA A 334 20.79 25.28 -1.17
C ALA A 334 20.65 25.94 -2.56
N THR A 335 21.15 27.17 -2.68
CA THR A 335 21.03 28.00 -3.89
C THR A 335 21.67 27.36 -5.12
N GLU A 336 22.73 26.57 -4.94
CA GLU A 336 23.43 25.85 -6.00
C GLU A 336 22.54 24.83 -6.72
N LEU A 337 21.61 24.19 -6.01
CA LEU A 337 20.66 23.25 -6.61
C LEU A 337 19.58 23.98 -7.43
N VAL A 338 19.16 25.15 -6.94
CA VAL A 338 18.22 26.00 -7.68
C VAL A 338 18.88 26.49 -8.98
N ASP A 339 20.13 26.93 -8.91
CA ASP A 339 20.89 27.36 -10.07
C ASP A 339 21.08 26.22 -11.08
N GLU A 340 21.39 25.00 -10.64
CA GLU A 340 21.50 23.82 -11.51
C GLU A 340 20.20 23.53 -12.29
N MET A 341 19.05 23.73 -11.65
CA MET A 341 17.73 23.45 -12.25
C MET A 341 17.20 24.58 -13.14
N THR A 342 17.63 25.82 -12.91
CA THR A 342 17.00 27.01 -13.52
C THR A 342 17.91 27.80 -14.45
N THR A 343 19.23 27.58 -14.39
CA THR A 343 20.18 28.28 -15.25
C THR A 343 20.26 27.61 -16.63
N HIS A 344 19.78 28.32 -17.65
CA HIS A 344 20.02 28.04 -19.06
C HIS A 344 20.83 29.15 -19.72
#